data_AF-A0A4Z2J3B3-F1
#
_entry.id   AF-A0A4Z2J3B3-F1
#
_cell.length_a   1.000
_cell.length_b   1.000
_cell.length_c   1.000
_cell.angle_alpha   90.00
_cell.angle_beta   90.00
_cell.angle_gamma   90.00
#
_symmetry.space_group_name_H-M   'P 1'
#
loop_
_entity.id
_entity.type
_entity.pdbx_description
1 polymer ?
#
loop_
_entity_poly.entity_id
_entity_poly.type
_entity_poly.pdbx_seq_one_letter_code
_entity_poly.pdbx_strand_id
1 'polypeptide(L)'
;MQMMEEVKQKNHQKTEPNSRPIKLNSAAILRQRALYDRQVEEELQRMERLVEGAREPSSFLQWQKEQREKDLLEELDKIECRRLEGRISYEEAAMARTRIMERSQKTAQLKKEETAELMRRYAEKRLHEEKEMRDLVQQVTEGHKNSKVAKETLHKFKQSIVKEVAEQSRELLRQALEEAQAELSRKFEVIREIHAIESLPHVRVKDFDNTEPAGHELLGEMSLVELKERLALLREAQQTEQHEKREQILEEKHNKKQLLSEQLDSIDLNRRVLAQAAAIRKEERGALLGFRKARIQDERVIALQKKLEEKRLERQRLKQTESEKPKSSEQAAAHTGTRSRKSVTEESLKELELRLERHLQNYAA
;
A
#
# COMPACT_ATOMS: atom_id res chain seq x y z
N MET A 1 33.42 -19.59 21.40
CA MET A 1 33.80 -18.35 20.70
C MET A 1 35.24 -18.41 20.17
N GLN A 2 36.21 -18.88 20.96
CA GLN A 2 37.64 -19.09 20.61
C GLN A 2 37.95 -19.40 19.13
N MET A 3 37.25 -20.34 18.47
CA MET A 3 37.44 -20.65 17.04
C MET A 3 37.36 -19.43 16.10
N MET A 4 36.49 -18.44 16.38
CA MET A 4 36.41 -17.20 15.59
C MET A 4 37.49 -16.18 15.96
N GLU A 5 38.07 -16.27 17.16
CA GLU A 5 39.18 -15.42 17.59
C GLU A 5 40.50 -15.93 16.99
N GLU A 6 40.72 -17.25 16.95
CA GLU A 6 41.83 -17.85 16.21
C GLU A 6 41.79 -17.52 14.71
N VAL A 7 40.62 -17.57 14.08
CA VAL A 7 40.47 -17.20 12.66
C VAL A 7 40.73 -15.71 12.44
N LYS A 8 40.34 -14.82 13.38
CA LYS A 8 40.72 -13.40 13.34
C LYS A 8 42.24 -13.20 13.49
N GLN A 9 42.88 -13.91 14.41
CA GLN A 9 44.33 -13.81 14.66
C GLN A 9 45.16 -14.36 13.49
N LYS A 10 44.81 -15.54 12.96
CA LYS A 10 45.44 -16.14 11.77
C LYS A 10 45.27 -15.27 10.51
N ASN A 11 44.19 -14.50 10.41
CA ASN A 11 44.02 -13.52 9.33
C ASN A 11 44.81 -12.22 9.56
N HIS A 12 44.96 -11.73 10.80
CA HIS A 12 45.82 -10.58 11.10
C HIS A 12 47.30 -10.83 10.80
N GLN A 13 47.81 -12.03 11.12
CA GLN A 13 49.19 -12.44 10.81
C GLN A 13 49.47 -12.54 9.30
N LYS A 14 48.45 -12.48 8.44
CA LYS A 14 48.56 -12.61 6.98
C LYS A 14 48.62 -11.27 6.24
N THR A 15 48.56 -10.15 6.96
CA THR A 15 48.52 -8.79 6.40
C THR A 15 49.67 -7.88 6.87
N GLU A 16 50.75 -8.45 7.39
CA GLU A 16 52.03 -7.73 7.44
C GLU A 16 52.47 -7.40 6.00
N PRO A 17 52.62 -6.13 5.61
CA PRO A 17 53.14 -5.79 4.29
C PRO A 17 54.59 -6.27 4.22
N ASN A 18 54.94 -7.02 3.17
CA ASN A 18 56.28 -7.57 3.00
C ASN A 18 57.33 -6.44 2.87
N SER A 19 57.87 -6.00 4.02
CA SER A 19 58.83 -4.89 4.15
C SER A 19 60.25 -5.30 3.74
N ARG A 20 60.35 -6.01 2.61
CA ARG A 20 61.59 -6.18 1.86
C ARG A 20 61.71 -4.94 0.98
N PRO A 21 62.72 -4.07 1.16
CA PRO A 21 62.83 -2.86 0.36
C PRO A 21 62.95 -3.23 -1.11
N ILE A 22 61.92 -2.89 -1.90
CA ILE A 22 61.91 -3.15 -3.34
C ILE A 22 63.04 -2.32 -3.94
N LYS A 23 64.11 -2.99 -4.38
CA LYS A 23 65.32 -2.36 -4.88
C LYS A 23 65.02 -1.58 -6.16
N LEU A 24 64.73 -0.30 -6.01
CA LEU A 24 64.39 0.59 -7.12
C LEU A 24 65.56 0.65 -8.13
N ASN A 25 65.22 0.58 -9.41
CA ASN A 25 66.18 0.84 -10.48
C ASN A 25 66.62 2.32 -10.42
N SER A 26 67.85 2.64 -10.80
CA SER A 26 68.39 4.01 -10.79
C SER A 26 67.51 4.99 -11.58
N ALA A 27 66.99 4.56 -12.73
CA ALA A 27 66.05 5.33 -13.53
C ALA A 27 64.70 5.57 -12.83
N ALA A 28 64.26 4.70 -11.92
CA ALA A 28 63.05 4.90 -11.13
C ALA A 28 63.28 5.89 -9.97
N ILE A 29 64.45 5.80 -9.31
CA ILE A 29 64.90 6.75 -8.28
C ILE A 29 64.95 8.17 -8.88
N LEU A 30 65.66 8.35 -10.00
CA LEU A 30 65.80 9.63 -10.69
C LEU A 30 64.44 10.21 -11.15
N ARG A 31 63.54 9.38 -11.69
CA ARG A 31 62.18 9.81 -12.07
C ARG A 31 61.35 10.26 -10.86
N GLN A 32 61.37 9.49 -9.77
CA GLN A 32 60.61 9.85 -8.58
C GLN A 32 61.19 11.10 -7.90
N ARG A 33 62.53 11.27 -7.93
CA ARG A 33 63.22 12.47 -7.45
C ARG A 33 62.78 13.70 -8.24
N ALA A 34 62.87 13.68 -9.57
CA ALA A 34 62.45 14.78 -10.44
C ALA A 34 60.95 15.15 -10.29
N LEU A 35 60.08 14.18 -9.99
CA LEU A 35 58.68 14.45 -9.67
C LEU A 35 58.50 15.21 -8.34
N TYR A 36 59.33 14.94 -7.33
CA TYR A 36 59.32 15.70 -6.08
C TYR A 36 59.98 17.07 -6.23
N ASP A 37 61.09 17.18 -6.97
CA ASP A 37 61.74 18.47 -7.22
C ASP A 37 60.77 19.43 -7.91
N ARG A 38 60.05 18.95 -8.94
CA ARG A 38 58.96 19.70 -9.58
C ARG A 38 57.83 20.08 -8.61
N GLN A 39 57.43 19.20 -7.68
CA GLN A 39 56.41 19.54 -6.68
C GLN A 39 56.89 20.62 -5.71
N VAL A 40 58.18 20.62 -5.37
CA VAL A 40 58.81 21.67 -4.56
C VAL A 40 58.90 22.97 -5.35
N GLU A 41 59.25 22.95 -6.64
CA GLU A 41 59.21 24.12 -7.53
C GLU A 41 57.78 24.71 -7.66
N GLU A 42 56.76 23.86 -7.82
CA GLU A 42 55.36 24.30 -7.93
C GLU A 42 54.83 24.93 -6.62
N GLU A 43 55.22 24.41 -5.45
CA GLU A 43 54.90 25.04 -4.16
C GLU A 43 55.79 26.27 -3.85
N LEU A 44 57.05 26.33 -4.29
CA LEU A 44 57.90 27.52 -4.18
C LEU A 44 57.31 28.68 -4.99
N GLN A 45 56.98 28.46 -6.26
CA GLN A 45 56.30 29.46 -7.11
C GLN A 45 54.96 29.92 -6.53
N ARG A 46 54.27 29.05 -5.78
CA ARG A 46 53.06 29.42 -5.05
C ARG A 46 53.40 30.36 -3.89
N MET A 47 54.39 30.03 -3.06
CA MET A 47 54.81 30.89 -1.94
C MET A 47 55.34 32.24 -2.42
N GLU A 48 56.10 32.29 -3.51
CA GLU A 48 56.56 33.51 -4.17
C GLU A 48 55.38 34.44 -4.51
N ARG A 49 54.33 33.92 -5.16
CA ARG A 49 53.11 34.69 -5.47
C ARG A 49 52.40 35.21 -4.21
N LEU A 50 52.46 34.49 -3.09
CA LEU A 50 51.89 34.97 -1.81
C LEU A 50 52.74 36.12 -1.22
N VAL A 51 54.06 36.10 -1.41
CA VAL A 51 54.96 37.21 -1.03
C VAL A 51 54.75 38.43 -1.94
N GLU A 52 54.43 38.21 -3.22
CA GLU A 52 53.97 39.26 -4.16
C GLU A 52 52.56 39.82 -3.81
N GLY A 53 51.87 39.26 -2.81
CA GLY A 53 50.57 39.73 -2.33
C GLY A 53 49.36 39.04 -2.96
N ALA A 54 49.53 37.96 -3.72
CA ALA A 54 48.42 37.15 -4.19
C ALA A 54 47.67 36.49 -3.01
N ARG A 55 46.34 36.38 -3.11
CA ARG A 55 45.51 35.83 -2.04
C ARG A 55 45.17 34.36 -2.30
N GLU A 56 45.48 33.50 -1.32
CA GLU A 56 45.11 32.07 -1.34
C GLU A 56 43.60 31.84 -1.55
N PRO A 57 43.18 31.25 -2.69
CA PRO A 57 41.77 30.94 -2.94
C PRO A 57 41.28 29.74 -2.11
N SER A 58 42.20 29.00 -1.46
CA SER A 58 41.90 27.82 -0.65
C SER A 58 40.80 28.09 0.40
N SER A 59 40.87 29.23 1.10
CA SER A 59 39.87 29.62 2.11
C SER A 59 38.46 29.81 1.53
N PHE A 60 38.33 30.47 0.38
CA PHE A 60 37.06 30.64 -0.33
C PHE A 60 36.52 29.30 -0.88
N LEU A 61 37.40 28.43 -1.39
CA LEU A 61 37.02 27.11 -1.90
C LEU A 61 36.64 26.13 -0.79
N GLN A 62 37.22 26.26 0.41
CA GLN A 62 36.78 25.55 1.61
C GLN A 62 35.40 26.04 2.06
N TRP A 63 35.22 27.36 2.23
CA TRP A 63 33.93 27.95 2.56
C TRP A 63 32.83 27.58 1.56
N GLN A 64 33.10 27.63 0.25
CA GLN A 64 32.13 27.26 -0.79
C GLN A 64 31.72 25.78 -0.71
N LYS A 65 32.64 24.88 -0.35
CA LYS A 65 32.32 23.47 -0.10
C LYS A 65 31.46 23.33 1.15
N GLU A 66 31.85 23.98 2.24
CA GLU A 66 31.07 23.96 3.48
C GLU A 66 29.65 24.50 3.33
N GLN A 67 29.42 25.59 2.58
CA GLN A 67 28.06 26.10 2.35
C GLN A 67 27.25 25.09 1.56
N ARG A 68 27.76 24.57 0.43
CA ARG A 68 27.08 23.51 -0.34
C ARG A 68 26.76 22.27 0.50
N GLU A 69 27.65 21.89 1.42
CA GLU A 69 27.40 20.78 2.34
C GLU A 69 26.35 21.11 3.41
N LYS A 70 26.27 22.37 3.89
CA LYS A 70 25.20 22.85 4.78
C LYS A 70 23.86 22.88 4.04
N ASP A 71 23.80 23.46 2.85
CA ASP A 71 22.62 23.52 1.97
C ASP A 71 22.05 22.11 1.73
N LEU A 72 22.92 21.15 1.38
CA LEU A 72 22.55 19.75 1.15
C LEU A 72 22.03 19.04 2.41
N LEU A 73 22.62 19.30 3.58
CA LEU A 73 22.12 18.76 4.85
C LEU A 73 20.74 19.34 5.17
N GLU A 74 20.58 20.67 5.09
CA GLU A 74 19.30 21.30 5.37
C GLU A 74 18.17 20.82 4.44
N GLU A 75 18.43 20.57 3.15
CA GLU A 75 17.42 19.98 2.27
C GLU A 75 17.09 18.52 2.62
N LEU A 76 18.06 17.72 3.08
CA LEU A 76 17.78 16.38 3.61
C LEU A 76 16.91 16.44 4.88
N ASP A 77 17.22 17.36 5.81
CA ASP A 77 16.47 17.55 7.05
C ASP A 77 15.04 18.07 6.77
N LYS A 78 14.87 18.99 5.80
CA LYS A 78 13.56 19.44 5.29
C LYS A 78 12.77 18.30 4.66
N ILE A 79 13.42 17.41 3.89
CA ILE A 79 12.78 16.23 3.29
C ILE A 79 12.35 15.23 4.38
N GLU A 80 13.18 14.97 5.40
CA GLU A 80 12.81 14.07 6.49
C GLU A 80 11.68 14.63 7.36
N CYS A 81 11.68 15.95 7.65
CA CYS A 81 10.58 16.62 8.33
C CYS A 81 9.25 16.46 7.54
N ARG A 82 9.23 16.84 6.25
CA ARG A 82 8.05 16.68 5.38
C ARG A 82 7.56 15.23 5.31
N ARG A 83 8.48 14.26 5.27
CA ARG A 83 8.18 12.82 5.26
C ARG A 83 7.55 12.35 6.58
N LEU A 84 7.91 12.94 7.72
CA LEU A 84 7.30 12.65 9.02
C LEU A 84 5.96 13.37 9.20
N GLU A 85 5.86 14.64 8.81
CA GLU A 85 4.63 15.43 8.79
C GLU A 85 3.54 14.76 7.93
N GLY A 86 3.89 14.29 6.73
CA GLY A 86 2.98 13.53 5.87
C GLY A 86 2.50 12.21 6.50
N ARG A 87 3.35 11.54 7.31
CA ARG A 87 2.94 10.35 8.08
C ARG A 87 2.01 10.71 9.24
N ILE A 88 2.29 11.80 9.97
CA ILE A 88 1.41 12.30 11.04
C ILE A 88 0.04 12.64 10.47
N SER A 89 0.00 13.43 9.39
CA SER A 89 -1.23 13.82 8.69
C SER A 89 -2.04 12.61 8.19
N TYR A 90 -1.37 11.54 7.72
CA TYR A 90 -2.05 10.29 7.36
C TYR A 90 -2.70 9.58 8.56
N GLU A 91 -2.00 9.47 9.70
CA GLU A 91 -2.57 8.86 10.91
C GLU A 91 -3.74 9.72 11.45
N GLU A 92 -3.60 11.05 11.45
CA GLU A 92 -4.65 11.99 11.86
C GLU A 92 -5.87 11.98 10.92
N ALA A 93 -5.67 11.86 9.61
CA ALA A 93 -6.76 11.70 8.64
C ALA A 93 -7.48 10.36 8.83
N ALA A 94 -6.77 9.28 9.20
CA ALA A 94 -7.39 8.01 9.56
C ALA A 94 -8.21 8.12 10.86
N MET A 95 -7.70 8.84 11.86
CA MET A 95 -8.41 9.15 13.12
C MET A 95 -9.64 10.04 12.91
N ALA A 96 -9.59 10.97 11.95
CA ALA A 96 -10.75 11.77 11.57
C ALA A 96 -11.85 10.93 10.91
N ARG A 97 -11.46 9.97 10.04
CA ARG A 97 -12.40 9.05 9.37
C ARG A 97 -13.16 8.15 10.34
N THR A 98 -12.50 7.55 11.34
CA THR A 98 -13.19 6.75 12.37
C THR A 98 -14.16 7.60 13.19
N ARG A 99 -13.73 8.79 13.67
CA ARG A 99 -14.59 9.74 14.38
C ARG A 99 -15.82 10.18 13.57
N ILE A 100 -15.70 10.31 12.24
CA ILE A 100 -16.83 10.61 11.34
C ILE A 100 -17.75 9.39 11.21
N MET A 101 -17.21 8.18 11.05
CA MET A 101 -18.00 6.95 11.03
C MET A 101 -18.79 6.74 12.33
N GLU A 102 -18.18 6.91 13.51
CA GLU A 102 -18.88 6.80 14.80
C GLU A 102 -20.04 7.80 14.93
N ARG A 103 -19.86 9.04 14.46
CA ARG A 103 -20.92 10.07 14.46
C ARG A 103 -22.05 9.71 13.49
N SER A 104 -21.71 9.19 12.32
CA SER A 104 -22.69 8.71 11.33
C SER A 104 -23.47 7.48 11.86
N GLN A 105 -22.79 6.55 12.52
CA GLN A 105 -23.41 5.38 13.15
C GLN A 105 -24.39 5.79 14.25
N LYS A 106 -24.00 6.70 15.15
CA LYS A 106 -24.86 7.20 16.23
C LYS A 106 -26.09 7.95 15.70
N THR A 107 -25.92 8.81 14.69
CA THR A 107 -27.07 9.51 14.07
C THR A 107 -27.97 8.58 13.25
N ALA A 108 -27.44 7.49 12.70
CA ALA A 108 -28.23 6.43 12.07
C ALA A 108 -28.96 5.53 13.09
N GLN A 109 -28.41 5.34 14.30
CA GLN A 109 -29.08 4.65 15.41
C GLN A 109 -30.28 5.46 15.93
N LEU A 110 -30.07 6.74 16.26
CA LEU A 110 -31.14 7.65 16.70
C LEU A 110 -32.30 7.70 15.68
N LYS A 111 -32.00 7.82 14.39
CA LYS A 111 -33.04 7.79 13.33
C LYS A 111 -33.78 6.46 13.21
N LYS A 112 -33.14 5.32 13.54
CA LYS A 112 -33.82 4.01 13.61
C LYS A 112 -34.74 3.93 14.84
N GLU A 113 -34.33 4.52 15.95
CA GLU A 113 -35.13 4.59 17.19
C GLU A 113 -36.35 5.50 16.99
N GLU A 114 -36.17 6.71 16.45
CA GLU A 114 -37.23 7.65 16.06
C GLU A 114 -38.26 7.02 15.11
N THR A 115 -37.80 6.31 14.07
CA THR A 115 -38.70 5.65 13.12
C THR A 115 -39.38 4.41 13.71
N ALA A 116 -38.71 3.66 14.59
CA ALA A 116 -39.34 2.55 15.32
C ALA A 116 -40.43 3.04 16.28
N GLU A 117 -40.22 4.16 16.98
CA GLU A 117 -41.27 4.80 17.79
C GLU A 117 -42.45 5.27 16.94
N LEU A 118 -42.21 5.92 15.80
CA LEU A 118 -43.28 6.35 14.89
C LEU A 118 -44.11 5.15 14.39
N MET A 119 -43.45 4.04 14.04
CA MET A 119 -44.12 2.81 13.62
C MET A 119 -44.91 2.14 14.75
N ARG A 120 -44.43 2.17 16.00
CA ARG A 120 -45.20 1.71 17.17
C ARG A 120 -46.48 2.54 17.35
N ARG A 121 -46.36 3.87 17.38
CA ARG A 121 -47.49 4.81 17.49
C ARG A 121 -48.49 4.66 16.35
N TYR A 122 -48.04 4.28 15.15
CA TYR A 122 -48.93 3.97 14.02
C TYR A 122 -49.65 2.63 14.19
N ALA A 123 -48.95 1.57 14.63
CA ALA A 123 -49.55 0.27 14.89
C ALA A 123 -50.58 0.31 16.03
N GLU A 124 -50.28 1.05 17.10
CA GLU A 124 -51.20 1.32 18.22
C GLU A 124 -52.50 1.99 17.74
N LYS A 125 -52.40 3.01 16.89
CA LYS A 125 -53.57 3.66 16.27
C LYS A 125 -54.37 2.72 15.39
N ARG A 126 -53.72 1.96 14.50
CA ARG A 126 -54.43 0.98 13.64
C ARG A 126 -55.13 -0.11 14.45
N LEU A 127 -54.54 -0.56 15.55
CA LEU A 127 -55.16 -1.52 16.47
C LEU A 127 -56.35 -0.92 17.24
N HIS A 128 -56.35 0.40 17.50
CA HIS A 128 -57.48 1.12 18.07
C HIS A 128 -58.62 1.30 17.05
N GLU A 129 -58.32 1.78 15.84
CA GLU A 129 -59.27 1.91 14.74
C GLU A 129 -59.92 0.56 14.37
N GLU A 130 -59.13 -0.53 14.37
CA GLU A 130 -59.65 -1.87 14.08
C GLU A 130 -60.62 -2.35 15.16
N LYS A 131 -60.40 -2.00 16.45
CA LYS A 131 -61.36 -2.27 17.52
C LYS A 131 -62.66 -1.50 17.32
N GLU A 132 -62.58 -0.20 17.08
CA GLU A 132 -63.76 0.64 16.83
C GLU A 132 -64.59 0.12 15.65
N MET A 133 -63.92 -0.28 14.56
CA MET A 133 -64.58 -0.90 13.40
C MET A 133 -65.17 -2.29 13.71
N ARG A 134 -64.49 -3.13 14.49
CA ARG A 134 -65.02 -4.44 14.95
C ARG A 134 -66.24 -4.26 15.85
N ASP A 135 -66.25 -3.26 16.71
CA ASP A 135 -67.35 -2.99 17.63
C ASP A 135 -68.56 -2.40 16.90
N LEU A 136 -68.34 -1.51 15.93
CA LEU A 136 -69.39 -1.02 15.02
C LEU A 136 -69.99 -2.16 14.19
N VAL A 137 -69.18 -3.07 13.64
CA VAL A 137 -69.66 -4.25 12.91
C VAL A 137 -70.46 -5.18 13.84
N GLN A 138 -70.03 -5.39 15.08
CA GLN A 138 -70.81 -6.17 16.07
C GLN A 138 -72.19 -5.54 16.28
N GLN A 139 -72.27 -4.23 16.58
CA GLN A 139 -73.54 -3.51 16.74
C GLN A 139 -74.46 -3.63 15.51
N VAL A 140 -73.92 -3.53 14.28
CA VAL A 140 -74.70 -3.72 13.05
C VAL A 140 -75.20 -5.16 12.90
N THR A 141 -74.38 -6.17 13.21
CA THR A 141 -74.85 -7.58 13.19
C THR A 141 -75.90 -7.84 14.26
N GLU A 142 -75.83 -7.19 15.42
CA GLU A 142 -76.83 -7.28 16.48
C GLU A 142 -78.14 -6.59 16.10
N GLY A 143 -78.07 -5.40 15.48
CA GLY A 143 -79.21 -4.76 14.85
C GLY A 143 -79.89 -5.66 13.81
N HIS A 144 -79.11 -6.38 12.99
CA HIS A 144 -79.64 -7.37 12.05
C HIS A 144 -80.24 -8.62 12.74
N LYS A 145 -79.62 -9.16 13.80
CA LYS A 145 -80.20 -10.26 14.61
C LYS A 145 -81.54 -9.83 15.21
N ASN A 146 -81.58 -8.67 15.86
CA ASN A 146 -82.77 -8.11 16.50
C ASN A 146 -83.88 -7.84 15.47
N SER A 147 -83.53 -7.30 14.29
CA SER A 147 -84.47 -7.10 13.18
C SER A 147 -85.01 -8.43 12.62
N LYS A 148 -84.20 -9.49 12.53
CA LYS A 148 -84.66 -10.84 12.15
C LYS A 148 -85.63 -11.41 13.19
N VAL A 149 -85.27 -11.37 14.48
CA VAL A 149 -86.14 -11.84 15.57
C VAL A 149 -87.47 -11.08 15.59
N ALA A 150 -87.45 -9.76 15.41
CA ALA A 150 -88.66 -8.95 15.31
C ALA A 150 -89.52 -9.29 14.06
N LYS A 151 -88.90 -9.61 12.92
CA LYS A 151 -89.61 -10.11 11.74
C LYS A 151 -90.19 -11.50 11.97
N GLU A 152 -89.51 -12.37 12.69
CA GLU A 152 -89.99 -13.72 13.02
C GLU A 152 -91.16 -13.71 14.00
N THR A 153 -91.15 -12.88 15.04
CA THR A 153 -92.29 -12.74 15.96
C THR A 153 -93.50 -12.14 15.25
N LEU A 154 -93.31 -11.10 14.44
CA LEU A 154 -94.36 -10.50 13.62
C LEU A 154 -94.88 -11.48 12.55
N HIS A 155 -94.02 -12.35 11.98
CA HIS A 155 -94.45 -13.41 11.07
C HIS A 155 -95.24 -14.50 11.80
N LYS A 156 -94.83 -14.94 13.00
CA LYS A 156 -95.60 -15.88 13.84
C LYS A 156 -96.98 -15.32 14.21
N PHE A 157 -97.07 -14.04 14.53
CA PHE A 157 -98.34 -13.34 14.78
C PHE A 157 -99.21 -13.22 13.51
N LYS A 158 -98.61 -12.91 12.34
CA LYS A 158 -99.32 -12.99 11.07
C LYS A 158 -99.76 -14.42 10.74
N GLN A 159 -99.00 -15.45 11.11
CA GLN A 159 -99.39 -16.85 10.94
C GLN A 159 -100.54 -17.26 11.88
N SER A 160 -100.67 -16.72 13.10
CA SER A 160 -101.83 -17.00 13.95
C SER A 160 -103.08 -16.34 13.38
N ILE A 161 -103.02 -15.04 13.02
CA ILE A 161 -104.14 -14.35 12.34
C ILE A 161 -104.53 -15.05 11.04
N VAL A 162 -103.55 -15.46 10.21
CA VAL A 162 -103.83 -16.21 8.98
C VAL A 162 -104.36 -17.62 9.27
N LYS A 163 -104.06 -18.25 10.41
CA LYS A 163 -104.71 -19.50 10.83
C LYS A 163 -106.14 -19.28 11.29
N GLU A 164 -106.40 -18.29 12.13
CA GLU A 164 -107.74 -17.90 12.58
C GLU A 164 -108.64 -17.57 11.37
N VAL A 165 -108.15 -16.77 10.43
CA VAL A 165 -108.83 -16.44 9.17
C VAL A 165 -108.85 -17.62 8.18
N ALA A 166 -107.88 -18.53 8.20
CA ALA A 166 -107.90 -19.76 7.41
C ALA A 166 -108.82 -20.83 8.01
N GLU A 167 -109.13 -20.80 9.30
CA GLU A 167 -110.12 -21.66 9.93
C GLU A 167 -111.51 -21.14 9.56
N GLN A 168 -111.78 -19.85 9.76
CA GLN A 168 -112.99 -19.17 9.27
C GLN A 168 -113.21 -19.35 7.75
N SER A 169 -112.19 -19.12 6.93
CA SER A 169 -112.31 -19.29 5.47
C SER A 169 -112.21 -20.74 5.01
N ARG A 170 -111.82 -21.70 5.84
CA ARG A 170 -111.95 -23.15 5.56
C ARG A 170 -113.29 -23.71 6.01
N GLU A 171 -113.97 -23.08 6.97
CA GLU A 171 -115.40 -23.29 7.19
C GLU A 171 -116.17 -22.85 5.93
N LEU A 172 -115.87 -21.67 5.37
CA LEU A 172 -116.43 -21.20 4.09
C LEU A 172 -115.96 -22.04 2.87
N LEU A 173 -114.69 -22.42 2.77
CA LEU A 173 -114.19 -23.25 1.65
C LEU A 173 -114.66 -24.71 1.77
N ARG A 174 -115.06 -25.18 2.95
CA ARG A 174 -115.74 -26.48 3.09
C ARG A 174 -117.13 -26.40 2.49
N GLN A 175 -117.87 -25.33 2.78
CA GLN A 175 -119.14 -25.01 2.12
C GLN A 175 -118.98 -24.92 0.58
N ALA A 176 -117.82 -24.44 0.08
CA ALA A 176 -117.57 -24.24 -1.36
C ALA A 176 -116.83 -25.37 -2.12
N LEU A 177 -116.07 -26.25 -1.46
CA LEU A 177 -115.52 -27.46 -2.11
C LEU A 177 -116.53 -28.60 -2.16
N GLU A 178 -117.54 -28.56 -1.28
CA GLU A 178 -118.79 -29.30 -1.45
C GLU A 178 -119.54 -28.86 -2.73
N GLU A 179 -119.31 -27.64 -3.24
CA GLU A 179 -119.77 -27.18 -4.56
C GLU A 179 -118.77 -27.56 -5.69
N ALA A 180 -117.46 -27.38 -5.48
CA ALA A 180 -116.46 -27.33 -6.57
C ALA A 180 -115.62 -28.59 -6.83
N GLN A 181 -115.71 -29.67 -6.03
CA GLN A 181 -115.10 -30.97 -6.41
C GLN A 181 -115.74 -31.57 -7.70
N ALA A 182 -116.81 -30.95 -8.20
CA ALA A 182 -117.50 -31.28 -9.44
C ALA A 182 -116.67 -31.19 -10.77
N GLU A 183 -115.38 -30.79 -10.80
CA GLU A 183 -114.74 -30.28 -12.07
C GLU A 183 -113.41 -30.87 -12.71
N LEU A 184 -112.36 -31.44 -12.04
CA LEU A 184 -110.90 -31.21 -12.46
C LEU A 184 -109.94 -32.18 -13.31
N SER A 185 -108.96 -33.00 -12.79
CA SER A 185 -107.96 -34.02 -13.44
C SER A 185 -106.63 -33.68 -14.46
N ARG A 186 -105.16 -33.63 -14.18
CA ARG A 186 -103.71 -33.15 -14.94
C ARG A 186 -102.01 -33.63 -14.75
N LYS A 187 -100.71 -33.05 -15.21
CA LYS A 187 -99.08 -33.54 -15.35
C LYS A 187 -97.54 -32.66 -15.45
N PHE A 188 -96.13 -33.13 -15.62
CA PHE A 188 -94.56 -32.46 -15.54
C PHE A 188 -92.98 -32.97 -16.19
N GLU A 189 -91.61 -32.37 -16.15
CA GLU A 189 -90.04 -32.78 -16.69
C GLU A 189 -88.43 -32.04 -16.48
N VAL A 190 -87.04 -32.47 -16.83
CA VAL A 190 -85.45 -31.82 -16.72
C VAL A 190 -83.84 -32.35 -17.30
N ILE A 191 -82.48 -31.73 -17.25
CA ILE A 191 -80.93 -32.12 -17.85
C ILE A 191 -79.27 -31.64 -17.39
N ARG A 192 -77.93 -31.79 -18.04
CA ARG A 192 -76.28 -31.69 -17.59
C ARG A 192 -74.76 -31.56 -18.49
N GLU A 193 -73.35 -31.31 -18.08
CA GLU A 193 -71.74 -31.58 -18.62
C GLU A 193 -70.26 -30.62 -18.44
N ILE A 194 -68.77 -30.60 -18.66
CA ILE A 194 -67.26 -31.26 -19.05
C ILE A 194 -65.61 -30.62 -18.80
N HIS A 195 -64.25 -30.91 -19.37
CA HIS A 195 -62.62 -30.73 -18.92
C HIS A 195 -61.07 -30.38 -19.76
N ALA A 196 -59.64 -30.44 -19.34
CA ALA A 196 -58.12 -29.92 -19.94
C ALA A 196 -56.42 -30.41 -19.70
N ILE A 197 -55.09 -29.82 -20.11
CA ILE A 197 -53.45 -30.30 -20.15
C ILE A 197 -51.88 -29.44 -20.25
N GLU A 198 -50.46 -29.88 -20.39
CA GLU A 198 -48.87 -29.23 -20.32
C GLU A 198 -47.38 -29.73 -21.15
N SER A 199 -45.88 -29.57 -21.21
CA SER A 199 -44.36 -29.15 -20.60
C SER A 199 -42.77 -28.96 -21.41
N LEU A 200 -41.36 -28.90 -20.93
CA LEU A 200 -39.84 -28.39 -21.53
C LEU A 200 -38.12 -28.79 -21.18
N PRO A 201 -36.81 -28.26 -21.73
CA PRO A 201 -35.17 -28.71 -21.79
C PRO A 201 -33.58 -27.92 -21.57
N HIS A 202 -32.19 -28.28 -21.99
CA HIS A 202 -30.58 -27.86 -21.61
C HIS A 202 -29.08 -27.70 -22.59
N VAL A 203 -27.57 -27.73 -22.60
CA VAL A 203 -26.01 -27.83 -21.94
C VAL A 203 -24.45 -27.42 -22.70
N ARG A 204 -23.03 -27.30 -22.23
CA ARG A 204 -21.49 -26.83 -22.82
C ARG A 204 -19.87 -27.16 -22.19
N VAL A 205 -18.38 -26.93 -22.33
CA VAL A 205 -16.92 -26.32 -23.00
C VAL A 205 -15.26 -26.84 -22.55
N LYS A 206 -13.77 -26.59 -22.67
CA LYS A 206 -12.31 -25.76 -23.03
C LYS A 206 -10.65 -26.45 -23.07
N ASP A 207 -9.17 -26.17 -23.12
CA ASP A 207 -7.73 -25.24 -23.22
C ASP A 207 -6.02 -25.74 -23.44
N PHE A 208 -4.68 -25.03 -23.44
CA PHE A 208 -3.03 -25.40 -23.75
C PHE A 208 -1.47 -24.55 -23.46
N ASP A 209 -0.03 -24.89 -23.76
CA ASP A 209 1.53 -24.23 -23.44
C ASP A 209 3.18 -24.35 -24.16
N ASN A 210 4.59 -24.11 -23.67
CA ASN A 210 6.13 -23.62 -24.24
C ASN A 210 7.86 -23.97 -23.85
N THR A 211 9.18 -23.43 -24.33
CA THR A 211 10.87 -23.69 -24.01
C THR A 211 12.40 -22.90 -24.51
N GLU A 212 13.87 -23.15 -24.22
CA GLU A 212 15.39 -22.36 -24.42
C GLU A 212 17.12 -22.87 -24.51
N PRO A 213 18.43 -22.12 -24.69
CA PRO A 213 20.10 -22.40 -24.98
C PRO A 213 21.60 -21.58 -24.45
N ALA A 214 23.10 -21.44 -24.64
CA ALA A 214 24.68 -21.80 -25.19
C ALA A 214 26.21 -20.99 -24.71
N GLY A 215 27.71 -20.88 -24.87
CA GLY A 215 29.30 -21.22 -25.42
C GLY A 215 30.81 -20.35 -25.03
N HIS A 216 32.31 -20.22 -25.23
CA HIS A 216 33.91 -20.61 -25.72
C HIS A 216 35.41 -19.71 -25.35
N GLU A 217 36.90 -19.58 -25.54
CA GLU A 217 38.47 -20.09 -25.99
C GLU A 217 40.09 -19.34 -25.74
N LEU A 218 41.51 -19.66 -26.13
CA LEU A 218 43.14 -19.18 -25.77
C LEU A 218 44.62 -19.17 -26.76
N LEU A 219 46.14 -18.98 -26.76
CA LEU A 219 47.67 -18.56 -26.11
C LEU A 219 49.31 -18.47 -26.89
N GLY A 220 50.70 -18.13 -26.42
CA GLY A 220 52.29 -18.07 -27.09
C GLY A 220 53.94 -17.61 -26.52
N GLU A 221 55.31 -17.57 -27.14
CA GLU A 221 56.90 -17.01 -26.75
C GLU A 221 58.60 -17.37 -27.27
N MET A 222 59.92 -16.64 -27.21
CA MET A 222 61.57 -16.91 -27.66
C MET A 222 63.16 -16.13 -27.31
N SER A 223 64.59 -16.41 -27.73
CA SER A 223 66.15 -15.70 -27.49
C SER A 223 67.83 -16.06 -28.03
N LEU A 224 69.17 -15.38 -27.85
CA LEU A 224 70.84 -15.72 -28.15
C LEU A 224 72.38 -14.75 -28.20
N VAL A 225 73.85 -15.08 -28.34
CA VAL A 225 75.37 -14.24 -28.36
C VAL A 225 77.10 -14.72 -28.55
N GLU A 226 78.40 -13.99 -28.79
CA GLU A 226 80.10 -14.32 -28.88
C GLU A 226 81.58 -13.32 -29.07
N LEU A 227 83.08 -13.57 -28.96
CA LEU A 227 84.55 -12.72 -29.27
C LEU A 227 86.31 -13.07 -29.01
N LYS A 228 87.60 -12.58 -29.61
CA LYS A 228 89.30 -12.89 -29.44
C LYS A 228 90.81 -12.07 -30.01
N GLU A 229 92.29 -12.15 -29.65
CA GLU A 229 93.81 -11.57 -30.27
C GLU A 229 95.56 -11.64 -29.77
N ARG A 230 96.86 -11.27 -30.44
CA ARG A 230 98.51 -11.08 -30.26
C ARG A 230 98.99 -10.18 -29.09
N LEU A 231 98.05 -10.04 -28.18
CA LEU A 231 98.22 -9.31 -26.94
C LEU A 231 99.45 -9.93 -26.22
N ALA A 232 100.54 -9.18 -26.10
CA ALA A 232 101.83 -9.60 -25.56
C ALA A 232 102.39 -8.51 -24.62
N LEU A 233 103.42 -7.75 -25.01
CA LEU A 233 103.65 -6.38 -24.52
C LEU A 233 102.40 -5.49 -24.72
N LEU A 234 101.59 -5.80 -25.75
CA LEU A 234 100.25 -5.24 -25.90
C LEU A 234 99.36 -5.55 -24.68
N ARG A 235 99.42 -6.73 -24.04
CA ARG A 235 98.71 -6.97 -22.76
C ARG A 235 99.22 -6.07 -21.66
N GLU A 236 100.48 -5.65 -21.64
CA GLU A 236 101.04 -4.84 -20.53
C GLU A 236 100.58 -3.39 -20.63
N ALA A 237 100.73 -2.74 -21.79
CA ALA A 237 100.18 -1.40 -22.01
C ALA A 237 98.64 -1.39 -21.93
N GLN A 238 97.99 -2.43 -22.48
CA GLN A 238 96.55 -2.64 -22.32
C GLN A 238 96.18 -2.95 -20.86
N GLN A 239 97.06 -3.52 -20.04
CA GLN A 239 96.83 -3.71 -18.60
C GLN A 239 96.88 -2.37 -17.89
N THR A 240 97.90 -1.53 -18.07
CA THR A 240 97.97 -0.23 -17.40
C THR A 240 96.79 0.67 -17.79
N GLU A 241 96.47 0.76 -19.10
CA GLU A 241 95.25 1.43 -19.53
C GLU A 241 93.98 0.80 -18.94
N GLN A 242 93.89 -0.54 -18.86
CA GLN A 242 92.75 -1.19 -18.21
C GLN A 242 92.71 -0.91 -16.71
N HIS A 243 93.85 -0.73 -16.02
CA HIS A 243 93.89 -0.41 -14.60
C HIS A 243 93.37 1.00 -14.35
N GLU A 244 93.88 2.01 -15.05
CA GLU A 244 93.37 3.39 -14.98
C GLU A 244 91.87 3.46 -15.35
N LYS A 245 91.47 2.79 -16.44
CA LYS A 245 90.06 2.74 -16.86
C LYS A 245 89.19 1.97 -15.86
N ARG A 246 89.70 0.92 -15.19
CA ARG A 246 88.99 0.21 -14.11
C ARG A 246 88.83 1.10 -12.88
N GLU A 247 89.85 1.87 -12.51
CA GLU A 247 89.82 2.78 -11.36
C GLU A 247 88.83 3.93 -11.59
N GLN A 248 88.89 4.61 -12.72
CA GLN A 248 87.88 5.60 -13.15
C GLN A 248 86.47 5.01 -13.13
N ILE A 249 86.29 3.81 -13.70
CA ILE A 249 85.00 3.08 -13.68
C ILE A 249 84.57 2.70 -12.25
N LEU A 250 85.48 2.48 -11.31
CA LEU A 250 85.18 2.19 -9.90
C LEU A 250 84.76 3.46 -9.14
N GLU A 251 85.44 4.59 -9.38
CA GLU A 251 85.08 5.90 -8.83
C GLU A 251 83.73 6.39 -9.36
N GLU A 252 83.49 6.33 -10.68
CA GLU A 252 82.17 6.61 -11.27
C GLU A 252 81.07 5.72 -10.65
N LYS A 253 81.35 4.42 -10.48
CA LYS A 253 80.44 3.48 -9.81
C LYS A 253 80.28 3.76 -8.31
N HIS A 254 81.21 4.44 -7.65
CA HIS A 254 81.10 4.85 -6.25
C HIS A 254 80.23 6.10 -6.14
N ASN A 255 80.60 7.16 -6.86
CA ASN A 255 79.89 8.44 -6.88
C ASN A 255 78.43 8.27 -7.34
N LYS A 256 78.19 7.42 -8.35
CA LYS A 256 76.84 7.07 -8.81
C LYS A 256 76.03 6.24 -7.81
N LYS A 257 76.67 5.52 -6.88
CA LYS A 257 75.97 4.88 -5.76
C LYS A 257 75.62 5.89 -4.68
N GLN A 258 76.58 6.74 -4.27
CA GLN A 258 76.38 7.80 -3.27
C GLN A 258 75.18 8.68 -3.64
N LEU A 259 75.17 9.22 -4.85
CA LEU A 259 74.07 10.05 -5.39
C LEU A 259 72.72 9.32 -5.35
N LEU A 260 72.68 8.02 -5.64
CA LEU A 260 71.44 7.23 -5.60
C LEU A 260 70.96 6.94 -4.17
N SER A 261 71.86 6.81 -3.18
CA SER A 261 71.48 6.77 -1.76
C SER A 261 70.92 8.11 -1.28
N GLU A 262 71.60 9.23 -1.55
CA GLU A 262 71.14 10.57 -1.17
C GLU A 262 69.76 10.91 -1.75
N GLN A 263 69.52 10.49 -3.00
CA GLN A 263 68.21 10.61 -3.65
C GLN A 263 67.15 9.71 -3.03
N LEU A 264 67.49 8.48 -2.60
CA LEU A 264 66.59 7.59 -1.87
C LEU A 264 66.23 8.15 -0.49
N ASP A 265 67.20 8.64 0.27
CA ASP A 265 66.97 9.24 1.59
C ASP A 265 66.07 10.49 1.48
N SER A 266 66.29 11.32 0.45
CA SER A 266 65.42 12.46 0.10
C SER A 266 63.99 12.02 -0.25
N ILE A 267 63.86 10.95 -1.05
CA ILE A 267 62.57 10.36 -1.42
C ILE A 267 61.83 9.81 -0.20
N ASP A 268 62.52 9.14 0.71
CA ASP A 268 61.91 8.55 1.91
C ASP A 268 61.58 9.60 2.98
N LEU A 269 62.33 10.70 3.07
CA LEU A 269 61.93 11.88 3.83
C LEU A 269 60.60 12.44 3.30
N ASN A 270 60.50 12.69 1.99
CA ASN A 270 59.29 13.21 1.36
C ASN A 270 58.09 12.27 1.55
N ARG A 271 58.29 10.95 1.43
CA ARG A 271 57.27 9.93 1.72
C ARG A 271 56.78 10.00 3.17
N ARG A 272 57.68 10.16 4.16
CA ARG A 272 57.32 10.29 5.58
C ARG A 272 56.49 11.55 5.84
N VAL A 273 56.90 12.70 5.30
CA VAL A 273 56.15 13.97 5.43
C VAL A 273 54.76 13.87 4.80
N LEU A 274 54.66 13.31 3.58
CA LEU A 274 53.38 13.09 2.91
C LEU A 274 52.46 12.12 3.67
N ALA A 275 53.03 11.08 4.28
CA ALA A 275 52.28 10.13 5.11
C ALA A 275 51.75 10.77 6.40
N GLN A 276 52.56 11.58 7.10
CA GLN A 276 52.13 12.35 8.27
C GLN A 276 51.01 13.34 7.91
N ALA A 277 51.19 14.11 6.83
CA ALA A 277 50.16 15.02 6.33
C ALA A 277 48.88 14.29 5.86
N ALA A 278 48.97 13.03 5.41
CA ALA A 278 47.82 12.20 5.09
C ALA A 278 47.10 11.65 6.34
N ALA A 279 47.84 11.32 7.40
CA ALA A 279 47.27 10.89 8.68
C ALA A 279 46.46 12.01 9.35
N ILE A 280 47.03 13.21 9.49
CA ILE A 280 46.35 14.39 10.06
C ILE A 280 45.04 14.67 9.31
N ARG A 281 45.09 14.76 7.97
CA ARG A 281 43.90 14.96 7.12
C ARG A 281 42.85 13.84 7.22
N LYS A 282 43.22 12.63 7.66
CA LYS A 282 42.29 11.53 7.90
C LYS A 282 41.62 11.67 9.27
N GLU A 283 42.36 12.09 10.28
CA GLU A 283 41.86 12.34 11.65
C GLU A 283 40.90 13.54 11.68
N GLU A 284 41.26 14.66 11.05
CA GLU A 284 40.40 15.83 10.85
C GLU A 284 39.06 15.45 10.20
N ARG A 285 39.10 14.68 9.12
CA ARG A 285 37.90 14.18 8.42
C ARG A 285 37.09 13.23 9.30
N GLY A 286 37.76 12.37 10.08
CA GLY A 286 37.11 11.47 11.03
C GLY A 286 36.33 12.23 12.10
N ALA A 287 36.95 13.23 12.72
CA ALA A 287 36.30 14.12 13.70
C ALA A 287 35.12 14.88 13.08
N LEU A 288 35.32 15.50 11.91
CA LEU A 288 34.28 16.26 11.21
C LEU A 288 33.07 15.38 10.83
N LEU A 289 33.30 14.13 10.40
CA LEU A 289 32.23 13.16 10.14
C LEU A 289 31.52 12.71 11.43
N GLY A 290 32.22 12.67 12.57
CA GLY A 290 31.62 12.48 13.89
C GLY A 290 30.64 13.60 14.26
N PHE A 291 31.09 14.86 14.16
CA PHE A 291 30.24 16.03 14.41
C PHE A 291 29.03 16.10 13.46
N ARG A 292 29.20 15.75 12.17
CA ARG A 292 28.08 15.67 11.22
C ARG A 292 27.03 14.63 11.64
N LYS A 293 27.46 13.42 12.02
CA LYS A 293 26.55 12.36 12.50
C LYS A 293 25.83 12.71 13.81
N ALA A 294 26.48 13.48 14.69
CA ALA A 294 25.84 14.01 15.89
C ALA A 294 24.77 15.07 15.55
N ARG A 295 25.08 15.99 14.60
CA ARG A 295 24.18 17.09 14.23
C ARG A 295 22.93 16.66 13.44
N ILE A 296 22.99 15.55 12.69
CA ILE A 296 21.85 15.00 11.94
C ILE A 296 20.71 14.49 12.88
N GLN A 297 20.96 14.41 14.20
CA GLN A 297 19.89 14.24 15.20
C GLN A 297 19.19 15.58 15.50
N ASP A 298 18.65 16.20 14.46
CA ASP A 298 17.99 17.50 14.54
C ASP A 298 16.74 17.41 15.44
N GLU A 299 16.63 18.30 16.44
CA GLU A 299 15.61 18.21 17.50
C GLU A 299 14.18 18.16 16.94
N ARG A 300 13.97 18.81 15.80
CA ARG A 300 12.72 18.85 15.03
C ARG A 300 12.33 17.47 14.52
N VAL A 301 13.28 16.73 13.95
CA VAL A 301 13.07 15.36 13.45
C VAL A 301 12.71 14.43 14.61
N ILE A 302 13.40 14.54 15.74
CA ILE A 302 13.09 13.75 16.96
C ILE A 302 11.70 14.08 17.50
N ALA A 303 11.32 15.37 17.56
CA ALA A 303 9.99 15.79 18.00
C ALA A 303 8.87 15.30 17.06
N LEU A 304 9.11 15.27 15.75
CA LEU A 304 8.17 14.71 14.77
C LEU A 304 8.07 13.18 14.86
N GLN A 305 9.17 12.47 15.15
CA GLN A 305 9.15 11.02 15.39
C GLN A 305 8.28 10.68 16.61
N LYS A 306 8.48 11.36 17.74
CA LYS A 306 7.66 11.18 18.96
C LYS A 306 6.18 11.44 18.71
N LYS A 307 5.83 12.54 18.03
CA LYS A 307 4.45 12.85 17.62
C LYS A 307 3.84 11.76 16.74
N LEU A 308 4.61 11.18 15.82
CA LEU A 308 4.14 10.09 14.97
C LEU A 308 3.83 8.81 15.79
N GLU A 309 4.63 8.52 16.81
CA GLU A 309 4.40 7.39 17.72
C GLU A 309 3.16 7.62 18.61
N GLU A 310 3.01 8.82 19.17
CA GLU A 310 1.81 9.24 19.92
C GLU A 310 0.53 9.02 19.10
N LYS A 311 0.49 9.51 17.85
CA LYS A 311 -0.68 9.38 16.96
C LYS A 311 -0.97 7.94 16.56
N ARG A 312 0.07 7.11 16.43
CA ARG A 312 -0.09 5.66 16.20
C ARG A 312 -0.68 4.95 17.41
N LEU A 313 -0.26 5.31 18.62
CA LEU A 313 -0.82 4.77 19.86
C LEU A 313 -2.28 5.23 20.06
N GLU A 314 -2.61 6.50 19.78
CA GLU A 314 -4.01 6.97 19.74
C GLU A 314 -4.87 6.13 18.77
N ARG A 315 -4.34 5.84 17.57
CA ARG A 315 -5.04 5.04 16.55
C ARG A 315 -5.18 3.57 16.91
N GLN A 316 -4.19 2.99 17.59
CA GLN A 316 -4.30 1.63 18.14
C GLN A 316 -5.38 1.56 19.24
N ARG A 317 -5.43 2.56 20.13
CA ARG A 317 -6.47 2.66 21.17
C ARG A 317 -7.87 2.80 20.57
N LEU A 318 -8.08 3.64 19.56
CA LEU A 318 -9.40 3.71 18.91
C LEU A 318 -9.79 2.36 18.29
N LYS A 319 -8.89 1.69 17.56
CA LYS A 319 -9.15 0.36 17.00
C LYS A 319 -9.48 -0.69 18.07
N GLN A 320 -8.81 -0.65 19.22
CA GLN A 320 -9.13 -1.51 20.37
C GLN A 320 -10.56 -1.26 20.85
N THR A 321 -10.93 0.00 21.12
CA THR A 321 -12.31 0.35 21.51
C THR A 321 -13.36 0.09 20.42
N GLU A 322 -12.99 0.06 19.14
CA GLU A 322 -13.86 -0.39 18.04
C GLU A 322 -14.04 -1.91 18.01
N SER A 323 -13.02 -2.68 18.40
CA SER A 323 -13.08 -4.15 18.49
C SER A 323 -13.71 -4.69 19.78
N GLU A 324 -13.63 -3.93 20.88
CA GLU A 324 -14.21 -4.25 22.19
C GLU A 324 -15.72 -3.94 22.25
N LYS A 325 -16.20 -2.99 21.44
CA LYS A 325 -17.64 -2.81 21.20
C LYS A 325 -18.18 -4.13 20.60
N PRO A 326 -19.15 -4.81 21.24
CA PRO A 326 -19.64 -6.08 20.74
C PRO A 326 -20.29 -5.90 19.37
N LYS A 327 -19.97 -6.80 18.42
CA LYS A 327 -20.57 -6.85 17.08
C LYS A 327 -22.02 -7.35 17.12
N SER A 328 -22.89 -6.59 17.76
CA SER A 328 -24.31 -6.91 17.81
C SER A 328 -24.95 -6.83 16.41
N SER A 329 -25.56 -7.94 16.00
CA SER A 329 -26.45 -8.14 14.83
C SER A 329 -25.89 -8.32 13.41
N GLU A 330 -24.62 -8.04 13.08
CA GLU A 330 -24.17 -8.15 11.67
C GLU A 330 -24.14 -9.59 11.11
N GLN A 331 -23.94 -10.62 11.95
CA GLN A 331 -23.85 -12.02 11.50
C GLN A 331 -25.19 -12.60 10.98
N ALA A 332 -26.33 -11.95 11.22
CA ALA A 332 -27.64 -12.39 10.71
C ALA A 332 -27.88 -12.00 9.24
N ALA A 333 -27.15 -11.03 8.69
CA ALA A 333 -27.41 -10.48 7.35
C ALA A 333 -26.62 -11.17 6.21
N ALA A 334 -25.58 -11.94 6.53
CA ALA A 334 -24.60 -12.44 5.56
C ALA A 334 -25.06 -13.68 4.74
N HIS A 335 -26.27 -14.21 4.97
CA HIS A 335 -26.76 -15.44 4.32
C HIS A 335 -28.06 -15.28 3.50
N THR A 336 -28.57 -14.05 3.34
CA THR A 336 -29.74 -13.76 2.50
C THR A 336 -29.45 -12.73 1.38
N GLY A 337 -28.17 -12.56 1.02
CA GLY A 337 -27.68 -11.50 0.11
C GLY A 337 -27.50 -11.86 -1.38
N THR A 338 -27.60 -13.13 -1.78
CA THR A 338 -27.16 -13.60 -3.12
C THR A 338 -28.29 -14.24 -3.95
N ARG A 339 -29.43 -13.55 -4.11
CA ARG A 339 -30.47 -13.93 -5.08
C ARG A 339 -30.91 -12.76 -5.98
N SER A 340 -30.16 -12.57 -7.06
CA SER A 340 -30.65 -11.96 -8.31
C SER A 340 -31.24 -10.54 -8.24
N ARG A 341 -30.44 -9.56 -7.78
CA ARG A 341 -30.52 -8.22 -8.40
C ARG A 341 -29.86 -8.29 -9.77
N LYS A 342 -30.63 -8.71 -10.78
CA LYS A 342 -30.28 -8.44 -12.18
C LYS A 342 -30.29 -6.92 -12.36
N SER A 343 -29.27 -6.38 -13.01
CA SER A 343 -29.28 -5.00 -13.48
C SER A 343 -30.43 -4.83 -14.46
N VAL A 344 -31.40 -3.98 -14.11
CA VAL A 344 -32.36 -3.41 -15.07
C VAL A 344 -31.51 -2.59 -16.05
N THR A 345 -31.29 -3.11 -17.26
CA THR A 345 -30.56 -2.36 -18.29
C THR A 345 -31.41 -1.20 -18.76
N GLU A 346 -30.80 -0.12 -19.27
CA GLU A 346 -31.54 1.04 -19.76
C GLU A 346 -32.57 0.66 -20.85
N GLU A 347 -32.27 -0.38 -21.64
CA GLU A 347 -33.17 -0.96 -22.64
C GLU A 347 -34.49 -1.41 -22.00
N SER A 348 -34.44 -2.07 -20.84
CA SER A 348 -35.64 -2.52 -20.11
C SER A 348 -36.43 -1.40 -19.43
N LEU A 349 -35.85 -0.21 -19.24
CA LEU A 349 -36.59 1.01 -18.90
C LEU A 349 -37.26 1.61 -20.14
N LYS A 350 -36.51 1.72 -21.25
CA LYS A 350 -36.99 2.23 -22.54
C LYS A 350 -38.13 1.36 -23.09
N GLU A 351 -38.13 0.04 -22.88
CA GLU A 351 -39.26 -0.86 -23.18
C GLU A 351 -40.51 -0.59 -22.33
N LEU A 352 -40.35 -0.18 -21.07
CA LEU A 352 -41.47 0.16 -20.18
C LEU A 352 -42.06 1.53 -20.56
N GLU A 353 -41.21 2.49 -20.90
CA GLU A 353 -41.62 3.82 -21.43
C GLU A 353 -42.39 3.65 -22.75
N LEU A 354 -41.84 2.90 -23.73
CA LEU A 354 -42.52 2.58 -25.00
C LEU A 354 -43.81 1.76 -24.83
N ARG A 355 -43.97 1.01 -23.73
CA ARG A 355 -45.26 0.38 -23.38
C ARG A 355 -46.24 1.38 -22.82
N LEU A 356 -45.80 2.29 -21.95
CA LEU A 356 -46.63 3.34 -21.37
C LEU A 356 -47.18 4.27 -22.45
N GLU A 357 -46.34 4.68 -23.41
CA GLU A 357 -46.74 5.49 -24.56
C GLU A 357 -47.82 4.81 -25.42
N ARG A 358 -47.67 3.51 -25.72
CA ARG A 358 -48.68 2.73 -26.46
C ARG A 358 -50.00 2.61 -25.68
N HIS A 359 -49.94 2.44 -24.36
CA HIS A 359 -51.14 2.45 -23.53
C HIS A 359 -51.83 3.82 -23.54
N LEU A 360 -51.08 4.92 -23.49
CA LEU A 360 -51.64 6.28 -23.59
C LEU A 360 -52.24 6.56 -24.97
N GLN A 361 -51.60 6.11 -26.06
CA GLN A 361 -52.14 6.20 -27.42
C GLN A 361 -53.46 5.41 -27.56
N ASN A 362 -53.53 4.21 -26.99
CA ASN A 362 -54.74 3.38 -26.98
C ASN A 362 -55.87 3.92 -26.06
N TYR A 363 -55.64 5.00 -25.32
CA TYR A 363 -56.64 5.74 -24.54
C TYR A 363 -57.01 7.11 -25.16
N ALA A 364 -56.41 7.45 -26.30
CA ALA A 364 -56.58 8.71 -27.01
C ALA A 364 -57.26 8.57 -28.40
N ALA A 365 -57.87 7.40 -28.65
CA ALA A 365 -58.64 7.05 -29.85
C ALA A 365 -59.94 6.32 -29.44
#